data_AF-A0A7L1M480-F1
#
_entry.id   AF-A0A7L1M480-F1
#
_cell.length_a   1.000
_cell.length_b   1.000
_cell.length_c   1.000
_cell.angle_alpha   90.00
_cell.angle_beta   90.00
_cell.angle_gamma   90.00
#
_symmetry.space_group_name_H-M   'P 1'
#
loop_
_entity.id
_entity.type
_entity.pdbx_description
1 polymer ?
#
loop_
_entity_poly.entity_id
_entity_poly.type
_entity_poly.pdbx_seq_one_letter_code
_entity_poly.pdbx_strand_id
1 'polypeptide(L)'
;CFLSCSSWLPQGVPLRGSHWKSSLLELRTSLPVRAQPKKKKKVDVRKEQAQKERMKKRLKKLEKAAPELIPIEDFITPFKYSESSRVRSLPPLSPEESERRVLLLKKWCLFKQKQDEAEKKAIKALVECQQEALKELRLESEELYQAAIRRDEGLFPFERDGPTYTPPLPGYDPPEGKCVDITKVYTQ
;
A
#
# COMPACT_ATOMS: atom_id res chain seq x y z
N CYS A 1 -17.54 -17.14 79.52
CA CYS A 1 -18.95 -16.82 79.77
C CYS A 1 -19.09 -15.33 80.08
N PHE A 2 -19.95 -14.63 79.32
CA PHE A 2 -20.64 -13.35 79.63
C PHE A 2 -19.76 -12.10 79.95
N LEU A 3 -19.83 -11.01 79.16
CA LEU A 3 -20.80 -9.88 79.24
C LEU A 3 -20.73 -9.20 80.63
N SER A 4 -20.74 -7.88 80.83
CA SER A 4 -21.18 -6.66 80.12
C SER A 4 -20.84 -5.46 81.04
N CYS A 5 -20.77 -4.21 80.55
CA CYS A 5 -21.63 -3.07 80.95
C CYS A 5 -21.01 -1.67 80.67
N SER A 6 -21.85 -0.78 80.13
CA SER A 6 -21.73 0.67 79.81
C SER A 6 -21.60 1.60 81.05
N SER A 7 -21.30 2.91 81.08
CA SER A 7 -21.30 4.11 80.18
C SER A 7 -20.55 5.28 80.92
N TRP A 8 -20.19 6.46 80.34
CA TRP A 8 -20.81 7.81 80.50
C TRP A 8 -19.90 8.92 79.85
N LEU A 9 -20.48 10.08 79.44
CA LEU A 9 -19.98 11.25 78.64
C LEU A 9 -19.70 12.53 79.52
N PRO A 10 -19.50 13.83 79.06
CA PRO A 10 -18.78 14.50 77.93
C PRO A 10 -18.06 15.89 78.22
N GLN A 11 -17.37 16.45 77.17
CA GLN A 11 -17.21 17.88 76.67
C GLN A 11 -16.31 19.01 77.29
N GLY A 12 -15.62 19.78 76.41
CA GLY A 12 -15.26 21.22 76.57
C GLY A 12 -14.00 21.76 75.81
N VAL A 13 -14.11 22.84 75.00
CA VAL A 13 -13.02 23.64 74.31
C VAL A 13 -13.05 25.10 74.85
N PRO A 14 -11.98 25.96 74.83
CA PRO A 14 -11.74 26.93 73.73
C PRO A 14 -10.27 27.44 73.52
N LEU A 15 -10.15 28.44 72.61
CA LEU A 15 -9.03 29.02 71.82
C LEU A 15 -8.29 30.27 72.44
N ARG A 16 -7.26 30.80 71.71
CA ARG A 16 -6.55 32.14 71.70
C ARG A 16 -5.15 32.17 72.41
N GLY A 17 -4.06 32.83 71.98
CA GLY A 17 -3.73 33.82 70.93
C GLY A 17 -2.22 34.23 70.95
N SER A 18 -1.83 35.14 70.06
CA SER A 18 -0.51 35.52 69.49
C SER A 18 0.54 36.27 70.35
N HIS A 19 1.84 36.14 70.03
CA HIS A 19 2.85 37.22 70.15
C HIS A 19 4.00 37.08 69.13
N TRP A 20 4.01 37.89 68.07
CA TRP A 20 5.21 38.55 67.56
C TRP A 20 4.74 39.61 66.57
N LYS A 21 4.76 40.86 67.05
CA LYS A 21 4.56 42.05 66.24
C LYS A 21 5.95 42.50 65.77
N SER A 22 6.13 42.60 64.47
CA SER A 22 7.08 43.53 63.87
C SER A 22 6.34 44.37 62.83
N SER A 23 6.24 45.65 63.17
CA SER A 23 5.68 46.83 62.51
C SER A 23 5.20 46.75 61.05
N LEU A 24 3.93 47.12 60.89
CA LEU A 24 3.35 47.76 59.70
C LEU A 24 4.01 49.13 59.53
N LEU A 25 4.77 49.36 58.45
CA LEU A 25 5.14 50.65 57.82
C LEU A 25 6.50 50.64 57.06
N GLU A 26 7.13 49.49 56.84
CA GLU A 26 8.20 49.40 55.83
C GLU A 26 7.64 49.01 54.46
N LEU A 27 7.50 50.03 53.63
CA LEU A 27 7.31 49.96 52.20
C LEU A 27 8.50 49.22 51.54
N ARG A 28 8.43 47.89 51.43
CA ARG A 28 9.24 47.17 50.43
C ARG A 28 8.51 47.15 49.09
N THR A 29 8.39 48.32 48.47
CA THR A 29 8.17 48.46 47.04
C THR A 29 9.45 48.10 46.29
N SER A 30 9.82 46.82 46.31
CA SER A 30 10.65 46.32 45.21
C SER A 30 9.77 46.35 43.97
N LEU A 31 9.88 47.44 43.20
CA LEU A 31 9.40 47.50 41.82
C LEU A 31 9.94 46.24 41.12
N PRO A 32 9.09 45.37 40.53
CA PRO A 32 9.61 44.30 39.69
C PRO A 32 10.22 44.97 38.47
N VAL A 33 11.53 45.21 38.52
CA VAL A 33 12.35 45.61 37.39
C VAL A 33 12.09 44.60 36.28
N ARG A 34 11.31 44.98 35.27
CA ARG A 34 11.12 44.18 34.07
C ARG A 34 12.40 44.22 33.25
N ALA A 35 13.40 43.40 33.59
CA ALA A 35 14.50 43.07 32.68
C ALA A 35 15.42 41.91 33.14
N GLN A 36 14.95 40.92 33.92
CA GLN A 36 15.67 39.65 33.97
C GLN A 36 15.10 38.72 32.89
N PRO A 37 15.92 38.25 31.92
CA PRO A 37 15.45 37.27 30.96
C PRO A 37 15.07 36.01 31.74
N LYS A 38 13.77 35.78 31.91
CA LYS A 38 13.26 34.54 32.49
C LYS A 38 13.82 33.42 31.62
N LYS A 39 14.73 32.60 32.16
CA LYS A 39 15.25 31.41 31.47
C LYS A 39 14.05 30.63 30.95
N LYS A 40 13.93 30.52 29.62
CA LYS A 40 12.86 29.71 29.00
C LYS A 40 12.97 28.32 29.62
N LYS A 41 11.93 27.87 30.33
CA LYS A 41 11.91 26.53 30.91
C LYS A 41 12.15 25.54 29.77
N LYS A 42 13.12 24.66 29.93
CA LYS A 42 13.31 23.52 29.02
C LYS A 42 11.99 22.77 28.95
N VAL A 43 11.61 22.32 27.75
CA VAL A 43 10.36 21.60 27.53
C VAL A 43 10.26 20.46 28.54
N ASP A 44 9.11 20.36 29.23
CA ASP A 44 8.92 19.33 30.24
C ASP A 44 9.00 17.96 29.58
N VAL A 45 9.89 17.07 30.05
CA VAL A 45 10.08 15.70 29.52
C VAL A 45 8.75 14.94 29.43
N ARG A 46 7.82 15.19 30.37
CA ARG A 46 6.47 14.62 30.39
C ARG A 46 5.61 15.06 29.20
N LYS A 47 5.77 16.30 28.71
CA LYS A 47 5.06 16.81 27.52
C LYS A 47 5.56 16.12 26.24
N GLU A 48 6.87 15.89 26.13
CA GLU A 48 7.45 15.16 25.00
C GLU A 48 7.03 13.69 24.98
N GLN A 49 7.01 13.02 26.14
CA GLN A 49 6.50 11.64 26.26
C GLN A 49 5.01 11.55 25.89
N ALA A 50 4.18 12.47 26.39
CA ALA A 50 2.76 12.52 26.04
C ALA A 50 2.54 12.78 24.53
N GLN A 51 3.38 13.60 23.89
CA GLN A 51 3.35 13.81 22.45
C GLN A 51 3.73 12.54 21.69
N LYS A 52 4.81 11.85 22.09
CA LYS A 52 5.22 10.56 21.49
C LYS A 52 4.10 9.52 21.57
N GLU A 53 3.46 9.37 22.73
CA GLU A 53 2.34 8.43 22.89
C GLU A 53 1.11 8.81 22.06
N ARG A 54 0.80 10.11 21.92
CA ARG A 54 -0.26 10.58 21.02
C ARG A 54 0.06 10.27 19.55
N MET A 55 1.31 10.47 19.13
CA MET A 55 1.75 10.17 17.76
C MET A 55 1.71 8.66 17.48
N LYS A 56 2.19 7.82 18.41
CA LYS A 56 2.07 6.36 18.31
C LYS A 56 0.62 5.90 18.18
N LYS A 57 -0.30 6.49 18.95
CA LYS A 57 -1.73 6.17 18.85
C LYS A 57 -2.34 6.59 17.51
N ARG A 58 -1.86 7.68 16.90
CA ARG A 58 -2.28 8.11 15.55
C ARG A 58 -1.75 7.17 14.48
N LEU A 59 -0.47 6.79 14.54
CA LEU A 59 0.12 5.80 13.62
C LEU A 59 -0.64 4.46 13.70
N LYS A 60 -0.88 3.94 14.91
CA LYS A 60 -1.67 2.71 15.11
C LYS A 60 -3.10 2.79 14.59
N LYS A 61 -3.66 4.00 14.42
CA LYS A 61 -5.00 4.19 13.81
C LYS A 61 -4.91 4.23 12.29
N LEU A 62 -3.88 4.88 11.75
CA LEU A 62 -3.61 4.95 10.32
C LEU A 62 -3.20 3.58 9.76
N GLU A 63 -2.32 2.84 10.44
CA GLU A 63 -1.94 1.46 10.09
C GLU A 63 -3.12 0.49 10.15
N LYS A 64 -4.13 0.77 10.99
CA LYS A 64 -5.36 -0.03 11.07
C LYS A 64 -6.39 0.35 9.99
N ALA A 65 -6.29 1.54 9.43
CA ALA A 65 -7.14 1.93 8.32
C ALA A 65 -6.68 1.19 7.06
N ALA A 66 -7.60 0.55 6.35
CA ALA A 66 -7.26 -0.13 5.12
C ALA A 66 -6.89 0.93 4.05
N PRO A 67 -5.75 0.79 3.35
CA PRO A 67 -5.41 1.69 2.26
C PRO A 67 -6.38 1.50 1.09
N GLU A 68 -6.86 2.61 0.52
CA GLU A 68 -7.67 2.57 -0.69
C GLU A 68 -6.81 2.31 -1.92
N LEU A 69 -7.18 1.35 -2.76
CA LEU A 69 -6.42 1.04 -3.97
C LEU A 69 -6.55 2.19 -4.99
N ILE A 70 -5.45 2.50 -5.68
CA ILE A 70 -5.48 3.45 -6.80
C ILE A 70 -6.43 2.89 -7.87
N PRO A 71 -7.42 3.67 -8.32
CA PRO A 71 -8.39 3.18 -9.30
C PRO A 71 -7.73 2.98 -10.67
N ILE A 72 -8.15 1.93 -11.37
CA ILE A 72 -7.71 1.64 -12.74
C ILE A 72 -8.60 2.43 -13.71
N GLU A 73 -8.06 3.50 -14.29
CA GLU A 73 -8.82 4.41 -15.16
C GLU A 73 -9.46 3.70 -16.36
N ASP A 74 -8.78 2.71 -16.96
CA ASP A 74 -9.25 2.00 -18.15
C ASP A 74 -10.49 1.14 -17.92
N PHE A 75 -10.71 0.66 -16.69
CA PHE A 75 -11.90 -0.11 -16.34
C PHE A 75 -13.12 0.76 -16.08
N ILE A 76 -12.91 2.04 -15.76
CA ILE A 76 -13.99 2.96 -15.40
C ILE A 76 -14.38 3.73 -16.65
N THR A 77 -15.56 3.43 -17.21
CA THR A 77 -16.08 4.17 -18.37
C THR A 77 -16.22 5.65 -18.03
N PRO A 78 -15.52 6.56 -18.73
CA PRO A 78 -15.66 7.99 -18.50
C PRO A 78 -17.08 8.48 -18.79
N PHE A 79 -17.55 9.45 -17.99
CA PHE A 79 -18.88 10.05 -18.15
C PHE A 79 -19.15 10.63 -19.55
N LYS A 80 -18.08 11.03 -20.27
CA LYS A 80 -18.15 11.50 -21.66
C LYS A 80 -18.85 10.53 -22.61
N TYR A 81 -18.86 9.23 -22.31
CA TYR A 81 -19.50 8.21 -23.14
C TYR A 81 -20.95 7.89 -22.73
N SER A 82 -21.45 8.47 -21.64
CA SER A 82 -22.84 8.28 -21.20
C SER A 82 -23.83 9.14 -22.01
N GLU A 83 -23.35 10.12 -22.76
CA GLU A 83 -24.17 10.99 -23.62
C GLU A 83 -24.75 10.21 -24.82
N SER A 84 -26.09 10.16 -24.92
CA SER A 84 -26.80 9.47 -26.01
C SER A 84 -26.56 10.09 -27.40
N SER A 85 -26.12 11.35 -27.47
CA SER A 85 -25.80 12.05 -28.72
C SER A 85 -24.64 11.44 -29.50
N ARG A 86 -23.78 10.65 -28.83
CA ARG A 86 -22.61 10.00 -29.44
C ARG A 86 -22.91 8.60 -29.97
N VAL A 87 -24.13 8.10 -29.75
CA VAL A 87 -24.54 6.77 -30.20
C VAL A 87 -24.75 6.78 -31.71
N ARG A 88 -24.06 5.89 -32.42
CA ARG A 88 -24.26 5.67 -33.86
C ARG A 88 -25.36 4.63 -34.05
N SER A 89 -26.41 4.97 -34.80
CA SER A 89 -27.43 3.99 -35.20
C SER A 89 -26.85 3.01 -36.21
N LEU A 90 -26.87 1.72 -35.89
CA LEU A 90 -26.39 0.68 -36.80
C LEU A 90 -27.55 0.16 -37.67
N PRO A 91 -27.34 -0.03 -38.99
CA PRO A 91 -28.34 -0.69 -39.82
C PRO A 91 -28.49 -2.16 -39.40
N PRO A 92 -29.69 -2.76 -39.56
CA PRO A 92 -29.87 -4.18 -39.33
C PRO A 92 -29.01 -4.98 -40.31
N LEU A 93 -28.40 -6.06 -39.82
CA LEU A 93 -27.57 -6.94 -40.65
C LEU A 93 -28.46 -7.76 -41.58
N SER A 94 -28.01 -7.96 -42.81
CA SER A 94 -28.66 -8.90 -43.73
C SER A 94 -28.47 -10.35 -43.21
N PRO A 95 -29.40 -11.27 -43.49
CA PRO A 95 -29.27 -12.66 -43.07
C PRO A 95 -28.00 -13.31 -43.64
N GLU A 96 -27.65 -13.02 -44.90
CA GLU A 96 -26.44 -13.51 -45.56
C GLU A 96 -25.15 -13.09 -44.83
N GLU A 97 -25.07 -11.83 -44.38
CA GLU A 97 -23.93 -11.35 -43.60
C GLU A 97 -23.86 -12.02 -42.23
N SER A 98 -25.01 -12.26 -41.60
CA SER A 98 -25.06 -12.93 -40.30
C SER A 98 -24.55 -14.37 -40.40
N GLU A 99 -24.97 -15.10 -41.44
CA GLU A 99 -24.53 -16.47 -41.71
C GLU A 99 -23.03 -16.51 -42.03
N ARG A 100 -22.54 -15.58 -42.87
CA ARG A 100 -21.11 -15.46 -43.17
C ARG A 100 -20.28 -15.27 -41.90
N ARG A 101 -20.72 -14.41 -40.98
CA ARG A 101 -20.04 -14.19 -39.68
C ARG A 101 -20.02 -15.46 -38.84
N VAL A 102 -21.15 -16.16 -38.75
CA VAL A 102 -21.25 -17.42 -38.00
C VAL A 102 -20.31 -18.48 -38.58
N LEU A 103 -20.29 -18.65 -39.91
CA LEU A 103 -19.39 -19.59 -40.58
C LEU A 103 -17.91 -19.23 -40.36
N LEU A 104 -17.56 -17.94 -40.40
CA LEU A 104 -16.21 -17.48 -40.11
C LEU A 104 -15.80 -17.78 -38.67
N LEU A 105 -16.69 -17.51 -37.70
CA LEU A 105 -16.44 -17.80 -36.29
C LEU A 105 -16.26 -19.31 -36.04
N LYS A 106 -17.09 -20.15 -36.66
CA LYS A 106 -16.92 -21.62 -36.59
C LYS A 106 -15.54 -22.06 -37.10
N LYS A 107 -15.11 -21.53 -38.26
CA LYS A 107 -13.77 -21.81 -38.80
C LYS A 107 -12.67 -21.30 -37.88
N TRP A 108 -12.83 -20.12 -37.29
CA TRP A 108 -11.88 -19.54 -36.35
C TRP A 108 -11.74 -20.37 -35.07
N CYS A 109 -12.85 -20.85 -34.50
CA CYS A 109 -12.83 -21.73 -33.33
C CYS A 109 -12.06 -23.02 -33.62
N LEU A 110 -12.31 -23.67 -34.76
CA LEU A 110 -11.59 -24.87 -35.17
C LEU A 110 -10.09 -24.59 -35.38
N PHE A 111 -9.75 -23.44 -35.99
CA PHE A 111 -8.36 -23.04 -36.18
C PHE A 111 -7.65 -22.85 -34.84
N LYS A 112 -8.27 -22.13 -33.90
CA LYS A 112 -7.70 -21.88 -32.57
C LYS A 112 -7.59 -23.14 -31.73
N GLN A 113 -8.55 -24.06 -31.85
CA GLN A 113 -8.45 -25.37 -31.22
C GLN A 113 -7.22 -26.14 -31.74
N LYS A 114 -7.02 -26.20 -33.06
CA LYS A 114 -5.84 -26.86 -33.64
C LYS A 114 -4.53 -26.23 -33.19
N GLN A 115 -4.48 -24.90 -33.12
CA GLN A 115 -3.32 -24.17 -32.62
C GLN A 115 -3.00 -24.56 -31.16
N ASP A 116 -4.00 -24.53 -30.28
CA ASP A 116 -3.86 -24.91 -28.87
C ASP A 116 -3.46 -26.38 -28.69
N GLU A 117 -4.05 -27.29 -29.47
CA GLU A 117 -3.66 -28.71 -29.46
C GLU A 117 -2.20 -28.92 -29.89
N ALA A 118 -1.71 -28.17 -30.89
CA ALA A 118 -0.33 -28.22 -31.33
C ALA A 118 0.63 -27.67 -30.28
N GLU A 119 0.31 -26.52 -29.67
CA GLU A 119 1.10 -25.92 -28.59
C GLU A 119 1.18 -26.86 -27.38
N LYS A 120 0.06 -27.46 -26.97
CA LYS A 120 0.02 -28.45 -25.88
C LYS A 120 0.85 -29.69 -26.20
N LYS A 121 0.80 -30.19 -27.43
CA LYS A 121 1.64 -31.33 -27.85
C LYS A 121 3.13 -30.98 -27.80
N ALA A 122 3.50 -29.80 -28.28
CA ALA A 122 4.88 -29.33 -28.23
C ALA A 122 5.40 -29.19 -26.78
N ILE A 123 4.61 -28.59 -25.89
CA ILE A 123 4.97 -28.47 -24.47
C ILE A 123 5.13 -29.84 -23.82
N LYS A 124 4.20 -30.78 -24.08
CA LYS A 124 4.30 -32.16 -23.56
C LYS A 124 5.58 -32.85 -24.03
N ALA A 125 5.86 -32.79 -25.32
CA ALA A 125 7.09 -33.38 -25.89
C ALA A 125 8.35 -32.77 -25.26
N LEU A 126 8.41 -31.44 -25.10
CA LEU A 126 9.53 -30.77 -24.45
C LEU A 126 9.73 -31.23 -23.00
N VAL A 127 8.64 -31.38 -22.24
CA VAL A 127 8.68 -31.85 -20.85
C VAL A 127 9.10 -33.33 -20.78
N GLU A 128 8.58 -34.18 -21.65
CA GLU A 128 8.96 -35.60 -21.74
C GLU A 128 10.46 -35.74 -22.05
N CYS A 129 10.95 -35.03 -23.07
CA CYS A 129 12.38 -35.01 -23.42
C CYS A 129 13.25 -34.48 -22.27
N GLN A 130 12.81 -33.42 -21.57
CA GLN A 130 13.53 -32.91 -20.39
C GLN A 130 13.62 -33.97 -19.29
N GLN A 131 12.53 -34.70 -19.03
CA GLN A 131 12.51 -35.75 -18.00
C GLN A 131 13.37 -36.95 -18.38
N GLU A 132 13.35 -37.38 -19.64
CA GLU A 132 14.21 -38.45 -20.15
C GLU A 132 15.68 -38.07 -20.03
N ALA A 133 16.07 -36.87 -20.49
CA ALA A 133 17.42 -36.37 -20.37
C ALA A 133 17.91 -36.33 -18.91
N LEU A 134 17.04 -35.93 -17.96
CA LEU A 134 17.40 -35.94 -16.53
C LEU A 134 17.55 -37.36 -15.95
N LYS A 135 16.78 -38.34 -16.43
CA LYS A 135 16.93 -39.74 -16.03
C LYS A 135 18.26 -40.31 -16.53
N GLU A 136 18.60 -40.07 -17.79
CA GLU A 136 19.86 -40.50 -18.39
C GLU A 136 21.06 -39.86 -17.69
N LEU A 137 21.01 -38.54 -17.49
CA LEU A 137 22.05 -37.79 -16.79
C LEU A 137 22.30 -38.32 -15.36
N ARG A 138 21.24 -38.76 -14.67
CA ARG A 138 21.36 -39.37 -13.34
C ARG A 138 22.06 -40.73 -13.36
N LEU A 139 21.82 -41.54 -14.39
CA LEU A 139 22.49 -42.83 -14.56
C LEU A 139 23.99 -42.66 -14.87
N GLU A 140 24.34 -41.59 -15.59
CA GLU A 140 25.73 -41.26 -15.91
C GLU A 140 26.47 -40.60 -14.76
N SER A 141 25.86 -39.61 -14.09
CA SER A 141 26.48 -38.86 -12.99
C SER A 141 25.47 -38.19 -12.05
N GLU A 142 25.49 -38.60 -10.77
CA GLU A 142 24.61 -38.03 -9.75
C GLU A 142 25.00 -36.58 -9.38
N GLU A 143 26.28 -36.21 -9.48
CA GLU A 143 26.75 -34.85 -9.16
C GLU A 143 26.18 -33.80 -10.12
N LEU A 144 26.18 -34.08 -11.43
CA LEU A 144 25.62 -33.17 -12.44
C LEU A 144 24.10 -33.09 -12.32
N TYR A 145 23.44 -34.20 -11.99
CA TYR A 145 22.00 -34.22 -11.72
C TYR A 145 21.62 -33.27 -10.57
N GLN A 146 22.38 -33.32 -9.47
CA GLN A 146 22.16 -32.42 -8.33
C GLN A 146 22.43 -30.95 -8.68
N ALA A 147 23.35 -30.67 -9.60
CA ALA A 147 23.59 -29.32 -10.10
C ALA A 147 22.44 -28.85 -11.01
N ALA A 148 21.99 -29.68 -11.95
CA ALA A 148 20.96 -29.35 -12.94
C ALA A 148 19.56 -29.10 -12.33
N ILE A 149 19.25 -29.71 -11.18
CA ILE A 149 17.97 -29.52 -10.48
C ILE A 149 17.89 -28.19 -9.74
N ARG A 150 19.03 -27.57 -9.43
CA ARG A 150 19.04 -26.29 -8.71
C ARG A 150 18.36 -25.23 -9.56
N ARG A 151 17.55 -24.39 -8.92
CA ARG A 151 16.94 -23.24 -9.59
C ARG A 151 18.04 -22.23 -9.89
N ASP A 152 17.97 -21.65 -11.08
CA ASP A 152 18.83 -20.53 -11.44
C ASP A 152 18.33 -19.27 -10.73
N GLU A 153 19.17 -18.70 -9.87
CA GLU A 153 18.88 -17.45 -9.15
C GLU A 153 18.91 -16.22 -10.08
N GLY A 154 19.57 -16.33 -11.24
CA GLY A 154 19.67 -15.26 -12.24
C GLY A 154 18.46 -15.15 -13.16
N LEU A 155 17.48 -16.06 -13.06
CA LEU A 155 16.31 -16.06 -13.94
C LEU A 155 15.36 -14.89 -13.65
N PHE A 156 15.35 -14.35 -12.43
CA PHE A 156 14.49 -13.23 -12.06
C PHE A 156 15.33 -12.01 -11.65
N PRO A 157 15.01 -10.80 -12.15
CA PRO A 157 13.88 -10.45 -13.02
C PRO A 157 14.14 -10.76 -14.50
N PHE A 158 13.19 -11.44 -15.16
CA PHE A 158 13.22 -11.70 -16.60
C PHE A 158 12.43 -10.64 -17.36
N GLU A 159 13.09 -9.91 -18.25
CA GLU A 159 12.48 -8.89 -19.11
C GLU A 159 12.66 -9.27 -20.58
N ARG A 160 11.59 -9.14 -21.37
CA ARG A 160 11.61 -9.38 -22.81
C ARG A 160 10.57 -8.52 -23.50
N ASP A 161 11.02 -7.75 -24.48
CA ASP A 161 10.15 -6.98 -25.35
C ASP A 161 9.42 -7.88 -26.36
N GLY A 162 8.19 -7.50 -26.69
CA GLY A 162 7.41 -8.13 -27.75
C GLY A 162 8.02 -7.86 -29.13
N PRO A 163 7.68 -8.68 -30.15
CA PRO A 163 8.13 -8.44 -31.51
C PRO A 163 7.56 -7.13 -32.06
N THR A 164 8.38 -6.36 -32.78
CA THR A 164 7.92 -5.17 -33.52
C THR A 164 7.40 -5.57 -34.91
N TYR A 165 6.46 -4.78 -35.46
CA TYR A 165 5.98 -4.98 -36.82
C TYR A 165 7.08 -4.79 -37.88
N THR A 166 8.03 -3.90 -37.61
CA THR A 166 9.15 -3.59 -38.51
C THR A 166 10.42 -3.45 -37.66
N PRO A 167 11.56 -3.99 -38.12
CA PRO A 167 12.84 -3.80 -37.43
C PRO A 167 13.27 -2.33 -37.45
N PRO A 168 14.13 -1.92 -36.49
CA PRO A 168 14.65 -0.56 -36.44
C PRO A 168 15.51 -0.23 -37.67
N LEU A 169 15.37 1.01 -38.16
CA LEU A 169 16.17 1.53 -39.27
C LEU A 169 17.51 2.06 -38.74
N PRO A 170 18.66 1.63 -39.30
CA PRO A 170 19.96 2.14 -38.88
C PRO A 170 20.13 3.60 -39.29
N GLY A 171 20.53 4.47 -38.35
CA GLY A 171 20.76 5.89 -38.61
C GLY A 171 19.50 6.75 -38.68
N TYR A 172 18.38 6.26 -38.12
CA TYR A 172 17.18 7.09 -37.98
C TYR A 172 17.32 8.06 -36.80
N ASP A 173 17.31 9.36 -37.11
CA ASP A 173 17.32 10.42 -36.10
C ASP A 173 15.88 10.89 -35.82
N PRO A 174 15.28 10.55 -34.66
CA PRO A 174 13.93 10.99 -34.32
C PRO A 174 13.88 12.50 -34.03
N PRO A 175 12.74 13.16 -34.27
CA PRO A 175 12.57 14.58 -33.94
C PRO A 175 12.61 14.82 -32.43
N GLU A 176 13.11 15.99 -32.03
CA GLU A 176 13.14 16.39 -30.63
C GLU A 176 11.73 16.61 -30.05
N GLY A 177 11.53 16.21 -28.79
CA GLY A 177 10.28 16.36 -28.08
C GLY A 177 10.46 16.35 -26.56
N LYS A 178 9.42 16.79 -25.83
CA LYS A 178 9.39 16.76 -24.35
C LYS A 178 8.39 15.70 -23.89
N CYS A 179 8.83 14.79 -23.03
CA CYS A 179 7.93 13.88 -22.32
C CYS A 179 7.52 14.52 -20.99
N VAL A 180 6.24 14.85 -20.85
CA VAL A 180 5.67 15.37 -19.59
C VAL A 180 4.75 14.29 -19.03
N ASP A 181 5.03 13.86 -17.81
CA ASP A 181 4.17 12.91 -17.11
C ASP A 181 2.89 13.62 -16.62
N ILE A 182 1.73 13.10 -17.03
CA ILE A 182 0.39 13.62 -16.69
C ILE A 182 -0.39 12.55 -15.91
N THR A 183 0.29 11.55 -15.34
CA THR A 183 -0.35 10.55 -14.49
C THR A 183 -1.00 11.19 -13.27
N LYS A 184 -2.26 10.83 -12.99
CA LYS A 184 -2.99 11.38 -11.86
C LYS A 184 -2.48 10.75 -10.56
N VAL A 185 -2.01 11.58 -9.64
CA VAL A 185 -1.63 11.13 -8.30
C VAL A 185 -2.87 11.10 -7.42
N TYR A 186 -3.20 9.91 -6.92
CA TYR A 186 -4.30 9.68 -5.97
C TYR A 186 -3.75 9.67 -4.55
N THR A 187 -4.17 10.63 -3.72
CA THR A 187 -3.76 10.74 -2.31
C THR A 187 -4.84 10.21 -1.39
N GLN A 188 -4.44 9.43 -0.38
CA GLN A 188 -5.29 8.87 0.68
C GLN A 188 -5.27 9.73 1.95
#